data_AF-A0A3D2PZ55-F1
#
_entry.id   AF-A0A3D2PZ55-F1
#
_cell.length_a   1.000
_cell.length_b   1.000
_cell.length_c   1.000
_cell.angle_alpha   90.00
_cell.angle_beta   90.00
_cell.angle_gamma   90.00
#
_symmetry.space_group_name_H-M   'P 1'
#
loop_
_entity.id
_entity.type
_entity.pdbx_description
1 polymer ?
#
loop_
_entity_poly.entity_id
_entity_poly.type
_entity_poly.pdbx_seq_one_letter_code
_entity_poly.pdbx_strand_id
1 'polypeptide(L)'
;MMGEFIIYYRGKIVGGIYDDRLLVKPVKSAISYMPTAPYELPYEGAKEMLLVDEVDNKEFLTGLFHAMYDELPAPKPKKKK
;
A
#
# COMPACT_ATOMS: atom_id res chain seq x y z
N MET A 1 -16.90 13.60 -6.39
CA MET A 1 -16.77 12.89 -5.10
C MET A 1 -15.34 12.37 -5.07
N MET A 2 -14.49 12.83 -4.14
CA MET A 2 -13.14 12.27 -3.95
C MET A 2 -13.32 10.87 -3.34
N GLY A 3 -13.33 9.84 -4.18
CA GLY A 3 -13.78 8.48 -3.91
C GLY A 3 -12.66 7.44 -3.91
N GLU A 4 -11.50 7.82 -3.37
CA GLU A 4 -10.35 6.92 -3.27
C GLU A 4 -10.50 5.98 -2.07
N PHE A 5 -9.82 4.83 -2.12
CA PHE A 5 -9.95 3.78 -1.09
C PHE A 5 -8.64 3.57 -0.36
N ILE A 6 -8.68 3.50 0.97
CA ILE A 6 -7.53 3.08 1.77
C ILE A 6 -7.65 1.59 2.09
N ILE A 7 -6.60 0.83 1.80
CA ILE A 7 -6.55 -0.61 2.02
C ILE A 7 -5.87 -0.90 3.36
N TYR A 8 -6.55 -1.73 4.15
CA TYR A 8 -6.05 -2.23 5.42
C TYR A 8 -5.74 -3.72 5.32
N TYR A 9 -4.56 -4.12 5.77
CA TYR A 9 -4.19 -5.51 5.97
C TYR A 9 -3.93 -5.75 7.45
N ARG A 10 -4.73 -6.62 8.08
CA ARG A 10 -4.66 -6.96 9.52
C ARG A 10 -4.64 -5.70 10.42
N GLY A 11 -5.44 -4.69 10.07
CA GLY A 11 -5.56 -3.44 10.82
C GLY A 11 -4.46 -2.41 10.57
N LYS A 12 -3.46 -2.69 9.73
CA LYS A 12 -2.43 -1.72 9.30
C LYS A 12 -2.72 -1.21 7.89
N ILE A 13 -2.40 0.06 7.63
CA ILE A 13 -2.54 0.66 6.30
C ILE A 13 -1.40 0.21 5.42
N VAL A 14 -1.71 -0.60 4.39
CA VAL A 14 -0.74 -1.09 3.39
C VAL A 14 -0.61 -0.14 2.21
N GLY A 15 -1.71 0.48 1.80
CA GLY A 15 -1.80 1.28 0.59
C GLY A 15 -3.20 1.81 0.33
N GLY A 16 -3.50 2.08 -0.93
CA GLY A 16 -4.82 2.51 -1.38
C GLY A 16 -5.02 2.39 -2.89
N ILE A 17 -6.25 2.62 -3.34
CA ILE A 17 -6.62 2.68 -4.75
C ILE A 17 -6.87 4.15 -5.10
N TYR A 18 -6.09 4.65 -6.05
CA TYR A 18 -6.04 6.05 -6.46
C TYR A 18 -6.07 6.10 -7.99
N ASP A 19 -7.11 6.70 -8.56
CA ASP A 19 -7.31 6.76 -10.02
C ASP A 19 -7.17 5.37 -10.70
N ASP A 20 -7.92 4.38 -10.19
CA ASP A 20 -7.89 2.98 -10.62
C ASP A 20 -6.56 2.23 -10.42
N ARG A 21 -5.56 2.85 -9.77
CA ARG A 21 -4.24 2.25 -9.52
C ARG A 21 -4.09 1.80 -8.08
N LEU A 22 -3.55 0.60 -7.89
CA LEU A 22 -3.13 0.13 -6.58
C LEU A 22 -1.75 0.70 -6.23
N LEU A 23 -1.68 1.57 -5.21
CA LEU A 23 -0.44 2.09 -4.69
C LEU A 23 -0.18 1.58 -3.27
N VAL A 24 1.03 1.09 -2.99
CA VAL A 24 1.43 0.58 -1.67
C VAL A 24 2.59 1.37 -1.07
N LYS A 25 2.71 1.34 0.26
CA LYS A 25 3.80 2.06 0.95
C LYS A 25 5.18 1.52 0.54
N PRO A 26 6.18 2.39 0.35
CA PRO A 26 7.54 1.98 0.02
C PRO A 26 8.31 1.50 1.26
N VAL A 27 7.86 0.41 1.87
CA VAL A 27 8.63 -0.30 2.92
C VAL A 27 9.71 -1.17 2.28
N LYS A 28 10.76 -1.54 3.02
CA LYS A 28 11.94 -2.21 2.42
C LYS A 28 11.56 -3.54 1.78
N SER A 29 10.66 -4.30 2.39
CA SER A 29 10.11 -5.54 1.83
C SER A 29 9.41 -5.29 0.50
N ALA A 30 8.54 -4.28 0.39
CA ALA A 30 7.85 -3.96 -0.86
C ALA A 30 8.83 -3.54 -1.96
N ILE A 31 9.83 -2.72 -1.63
CA ILE A 31 10.89 -2.30 -2.56
C ILE A 31 11.71 -3.51 -3.03
N SER A 32 12.04 -4.43 -2.11
CA SER A 32 12.77 -5.65 -2.46
C SER A 32 11.93 -6.65 -3.24
N TYR A 33 10.61 -6.68 -3.01
CA TYR A 33 9.66 -7.56 -3.70
C TYR A 33 9.37 -7.05 -5.13
N MET A 34 9.38 -5.73 -5.31
CA MET A 34 9.11 -5.05 -6.58
C MET A 34 10.23 -4.05 -6.91
N PRO A 35 11.47 -4.51 -7.20
CA PRO A 35 12.64 -3.64 -7.34
C PRO A 35 12.55 -2.66 -8.50
N THR A 36 11.68 -2.93 -9.46
CA THR A 36 11.46 -2.11 -10.66
C THR A 36 10.13 -1.36 -10.63
N ALA A 37 9.36 -1.43 -9.54
CA ALA A 37 8.09 -0.72 -9.44
C ALA A 37 8.31 0.79 -9.47
N PRO A 38 7.56 1.54 -10.30
CA PRO A 38 7.67 2.97 -10.33
C PRO A 38 7.07 3.57 -9.05
N TYR A 39 7.63 4.71 -8.65
CA TYR A 39 7.07 5.56 -7.62
C TYR A 39 6.08 6.52 -8.27
N GLU A 40 4.88 6.58 -7.70
CA GLU A 40 3.82 7.47 -8.17
C GLU A 40 3.19 8.24 -7.01
N LEU A 41 2.69 9.42 -7.32
CA LEU A 41 1.89 10.21 -6.38
C LEU A 41 0.43 9.74 -6.42
N PRO A 42 -0.16 9.39 -5.27
CA PRO A 42 -1.60 9.13 -5.15
C PRO A 42 -2.43 10.32 -5.65
N TYR A 43 -2.05 11.52 -5.23
CA TYR A 43 -2.61 12.80 -5.63
C TYR A 43 -1.58 13.91 -5.39
N GLU A 44 -1.84 15.11 -5.92
CA GLU A 44 -0.92 16.25 -5.81
C GLU A 44 -0.64 16.61 -4.33
N GLY A 45 0.65 16.71 -3.98
CA GLY A 45 1.09 17.00 -2.60
C GLY A 45 1.12 15.80 -1.65
N ALA A 46 0.75 14.60 -2.11
CA ALA A 46 0.95 13.37 -1.36
C ALA A 46 2.44 12.94 -1.34
N LYS A 47 2.74 11.89 -0.57
CA LYS A 47 4.03 11.21 -0.67
C LYS A 47 3.97 10.14 -1.74
N GLU A 48 5.09 9.95 -2.44
CA GLU A 48 5.21 8.88 -3.43
C GLU A 48 5.03 7.50 -2.81
N MET A 49 4.41 6.61 -3.59
CA MET A 49 4.08 5.24 -3.24
C MET A 49 4.43 4.32 -4.42
N LEU A 50 4.60 3.03 -4.17
CA LEU A 50 4.92 2.06 -5.21
C LEU A 50 3.66 1.67 -5.99
N LEU A 51 3.69 1.78 -7.31
CA LEU A 51 2.66 1.24 -8.18
C LEU A 51 2.74 -0.29 -8.22
N VAL A 52 1.59 -0.93 -8.01
CA VAL A 52 1.43 -2.37 -8.17
C VAL A 52 0.72 -2.63 -9.50
N ASP A 53 1.48 -3.07 -10.50
CA ASP A 53 0.95 -3.39 -11.84
C ASP A 53 0.33 -4.80 -11.88
N GLU A 54 0.91 -5.75 -11.15
CA GLU A 54 0.51 -7.17 -11.16
C GLU A 54 -0.70 -7.44 -10.24
N VAL A 55 -1.83 -6.77 -10.51
CA VAL A 55 -3.05 -6.83 -9.68
C VAL A 55 -3.91 -8.07 -9.91
N ASP A 56 -3.80 -8.71 -11.07
CA ASP A 56 -4.56 -9.94 -11.40
C ASP A 56 -3.95 -11.20 -10.77
N ASN A 57 -2.71 -11.13 -10.27
CA ASN A 57 -2.03 -12.25 -9.66
C ASN A 57 -2.26 -12.30 -8.14
N LYS A 58 -3.18 -13.17 -7.73
CA LYS A 58 -3.52 -13.39 -6.32
C LYS A 58 -2.31 -13.80 -5.46
N GLU A 59 -1.46 -14.67 -5.98
CA GLU A 59 -0.30 -15.20 -5.24
C GLU A 59 0.73 -14.11 -4.99
N PHE A 60 0.98 -13.29 -6.02
CA PHE A 60 1.85 -12.12 -5.92
C PHE A 60 1.32 -11.11 -4.89
N LEU A 61 0.05 -10.71 -4.97
CA LEU A 61 -0.53 -9.75 -4.03
C LEU A 61 -0.51 -10.25 -2.58
N THR A 62 -0.80 -11.53 -2.39
CA THR A 62 -0.75 -12.17 -1.06
C THR A 62 0.67 -12.14 -0.51
N GLY A 63 1.66 -12.52 -1.33
CA GLY A 63 3.07 -12.50 -0.96
C GLY A 63 3.57 -11.10 -0.62
N LEU A 64 3.23 -10.11 -1.43
CA LEU A 64 3.57 -8.70 -1.21
C LEU A 64 3.01 -8.21 0.14
N PHE A 65 1.72 -8.40 0.40
CA PHE A 65 1.09 -7.89 1.62
C PHE A 65 1.59 -8.61 2.87
N HIS A 66 1.91 -9.90 2.75
CA HIS A 66 2.57 -10.66 3.81
C HIS A 66 3.95 -10.10 4.13
N ALA A 67 4.79 -9.88 3.11
CA ALA A 67 6.15 -9.38 3.27
C ALA A 67 6.17 -7.98 3.93
N MET A 68 5.21 -7.14 3.59
CA MET A 68 5.09 -5.76 4.11
C MET A 68 4.70 -5.69 5.58
N TYR A 69 3.92 -6.64 6.08
CA TYR A 69 3.11 -6.46 7.29
C TYR A 69 3.91 -6.05 8.54
N ASP A 70 5.06 -6.66 8.77
CA ASP A 70 5.88 -6.38 9.95
C ASP A 70 6.47 -4.96 9.95
N GLU A 71 6.74 -4.40 8.77
CA GLU A 71 7.31 -3.06 8.60
C GLU A 71 6.27 -1.94 8.60
N LEU A 72 4.98 -2.29 8.43
CA LEU A 72 3.91 -1.30 8.42
C LEU A 72 3.69 -0.71 9.81
N PRO A 73 3.38 0.60 9.90
CA PRO A 73 3.10 1.26 11.18
C PRO A 73 1.85 0.66 11.83
N ALA A 74 1.90 0.49 13.15
CA ALA A 74 0.77 0.03 13.92
C ALA A 74 -0.42 1.01 13.81
N PRO A 75 -1.67 0.51 13.86
CA PRO A 75 -2.84 1.38 13.92
C PRO A 75 -2.74 2.30 15.13
N LYS A 76 -3.14 3.57 14.96
CA LYS A 76 -3.20 4.50 16.09
C LYS A 76 -4.15 3.92 17.15
N PRO A 77 -3.75 3.92 18.44
CA PRO A 77 -4.63 3.46 19.50
C PRO A 77 -5.90 4.32 19.50
N LYS A 78 -7.07 3.67 19.50
CA LYS A 78 -8.35 4.39 19.63
C LYS A 78 -8.35 5.09 20.99
N LYS A 79 -8.65 6.38 21.02
CA LYS A 79 -8.93 7.09 22.29
C LYS A 79 -10.05 6.32 22.98
N LYS A 80 -9.83 5.93 24.25
CA LYS A 80 -10.90 5.39 25.08
C LYS A 80 -11.99 6.47 25.19
N LYS A 81 -13.23 6.10 24.87
CA LYS A 81 -14.40 6.95 25.14
C LYS A 81 -14.57 7.10 26.64
#